data_AF-A0A2U3K1L5-F1
#
_entry.id   AF-A0A2U3K1L5-F1
#
_cell.length_a   1.000
_cell.length_b   1.000
_cell.length_c   1.000
_cell.angle_alpha   90.00
_cell.angle_beta   90.00
_cell.angle_gamma   90.00
#
_symmetry.space_group_name_H-M   'P 1'
#
loop_
_entity.id
_entity.type
_entity.pdbx_description
1 polymer ?
#
loop_
_entity_poly.entity_id
_entity_poly.type
_entity_poly.pdbx_seq_one_letter_code
_entity_poly.pdbx_strand_id
1 'polypeptide(L)'
;MKRRLGKHLFPATFVALLTVCGAAVAQQREHPIPQVVKKDGRYALMVDGAPYLMLGAQAHNSSGWPGMLPKVWPAVEYLHANTLEIPVYWEQIEARQGQFDFSVVDTIVTQAREHHVRLDLLWFGTWKNGSQHYMPEWMKADPARYFHVIDKNGRPADSPSPFCTASQELDIRAFTAFMRHLKAFDPQRTVIIVQVENEAGTWGSVRDYSPTAQKVFEAPVPADVLQAMGKPGGTPASWQEAFGPEAEVNFHAWAVATYVGKVAAAGKAGYPLPLYANAALRDPIKPGAPGSYEAGGPTDNVIPIWKAAAPAIDIVSPDIYMNDPVAYLKVLELYHRDDNALFIPETSGSAAVARFFFSALGLQAIGFSPFGLDYSNTPSGPAAAVPAAGPAAPGPQDQFAPAAQNYRLIGPMMRDIARLNFEGNLQAIAEEAGTPSQTLHFGEWNATISYGGGRGGRAPAVSTAPPTGRALVARLSDNQFLVAGYNCRVDFRPAAADKRRQFMRVEEGTYEGGAFKFTRILNGDETDYGLNLRGEPIALRVSLGVY
;
A
#
# COMPACT_ATOMS: atom_id res chain seq x y z
N MET A 1 -5.02 37.31 -88.06
CA MET A 1 -3.78 36.66 -88.54
C MET A 1 -3.48 35.47 -87.62
N LYS A 2 -3.46 34.27 -88.20
CA LYS A 2 -3.25 32.89 -87.66
C LYS A 2 -2.83 32.72 -86.18
N ARG A 3 -3.56 31.87 -85.44
CA ARG A 3 -3.02 30.62 -84.85
C ARG A 3 -4.16 29.69 -84.34
N ARG A 4 -4.08 28.43 -84.78
CA ARG A 4 -4.96 27.29 -84.44
C ARG A 4 -4.63 26.78 -83.03
N LEU A 5 -5.64 26.43 -82.23
CA LEU A 5 -5.52 25.41 -81.19
C LEU A 5 -6.62 24.35 -81.43
N GLY A 6 -6.20 23.09 -81.53
CA GLY A 6 -7.08 21.94 -81.74
C GLY A 6 -7.86 21.57 -80.49
N LYS A 7 -9.08 21.09 -80.68
CA LYS A 7 -9.91 20.43 -79.66
C LYS A 7 -10.09 18.96 -80.08
N HIS A 8 -9.65 18.03 -79.23
CA HIS A 8 -10.11 16.64 -79.25
C HIS A 8 -10.71 16.30 -77.88
N LEU A 9 -11.90 15.67 -77.95
CA LEU A 9 -12.76 15.17 -76.87
C LEU A 9 -12.08 14.05 -76.06
N PHE A 10 -12.64 13.71 -74.88
CA PHE A 10 -13.20 12.39 -74.49
C PHE A 10 -13.31 12.22 -72.94
N PRO A 11 -14.13 11.28 -72.40
CA PRO A 11 -15.35 11.56 -71.64
C PRO A 11 -15.22 11.34 -70.11
N ALA A 12 -16.22 11.82 -69.37
CA ALA A 12 -16.31 11.65 -67.92
C ALA A 12 -16.78 10.23 -67.55
N THR A 13 -15.94 9.49 -66.83
CA THR A 13 -16.27 8.21 -66.19
C THR A 13 -16.69 8.47 -64.74
N PHE A 14 -17.93 8.15 -64.40
CA PHE A 14 -18.45 8.20 -63.03
C PHE A 14 -17.91 6.98 -62.25
N VAL A 15 -17.09 7.20 -61.23
CA VAL A 15 -16.66 6.17 -60.27
C VAL A 15 -17.52 6.33 -59.02
N ALA A 16 -18.36 5.34 -58.73
CA ALA A 16 -19.09 5.23 -57.47
C ALA A 16 -18.12 4.76 -56.37
N LEU A 17 -17.87 5.62 -55.38
CA LEU A 17 -17.17 5.22 -54.14
C LEU A 17 -18.17 4.50 -53.23
N LEU A 18 -17.92 3.21 -52.99
CA LEU A 18 -18.50 2.44 -51.88
C LEU A 18 -17.71 2.75 -50.61
N THR A 19 -18.32 3.51 -49.69
CA THR A 19 -17.82 3.72 -48.33
C THR A 19 -18.14 2.50 -47.48
N VAL A 20 -17.13 1.68 -47.20
CA VAL A 20 -17.19 0.62 -46.19
C VAL A 20 -17.01 1.26 -44.81
N CYS A 21 -18.08 1.38 -44.04
CA CYS A 21 -18.02 1.71 -42.61
C CYS A 21 -17.49 0.50 -41.83
N GLY A 22 -16.17 0.37 -41.72
CA GLY A 22 -15.55 -0.54 -40.76
C GLY A 22 -15.68 0.04 -39.35
N ALA A 23 -16.46 -0.63 -38.49
CA ALA A 23 -16.40 -0.38 -37.05
C ALA A 23 -14.98 -0.71 -36.57
N ALA A 24 -14.21 0.31 -36.22
CA ALA A 24 -12.94 0.13 -35.53
C ALA A 24 -13.24 -0.41 -34.13
N VAL A 25 -13.16 -1.74 -33.98
CA VAL A 25 -13.06 -2.35 -32.66
C VAL A 25 -11.75 -1.81 -32.07
N ALA A 26 -11.84 -0.89 -31.12
CA ALA A 26 -10.67 -0.45 -30.38
C ALA A 26 -10.06 -1.69 -29.73
N GLN A 27 -8.93 -2.15 -30.27
CA GLN A 27 -8.22 -3.29 -29.74
C GLN A 27 -7.72 -2.86 -28.36
N GLN A 28 -8.39 -3.32 -27.31
CA GLN A 28 -8.07 -3.00 -25.93
C GLN A 28 -6.62 -3.45 -25.69
N ARG A 29 -5.71 -2.47 -25.64
CA ARG A 29 -4.27 -2.72 -25.58
C ARG A 29 -3.98 -3.35 -24.22
N GLU A 30 -3.40 -4.55 -24.21
CA GLU A 30 -2.99 -5.19 -22.97
C GLU A 30 -1.98 -4.30 -22.25
N HIS A 31 -2.29 -3.89 -21.02
CA HIS A 31 -1.41 -3.03 -20.24
C HIS A 31 -0.22 -3.84 -19.71
N PRO A 32 0.98 -3.22 -19.56
CA PRO A 32 2.13 -3.87 -18.94
C PRO A 32 1.73 -4.46 -17.58
N ILE A 33 2.21 -5.67 -17.29
CA ILE A 33 1.97 -6.31 -16.00
C ILE A 33 2.60 -5.43 -14.91
N PRO A 34 1.85 -5.08 -13.85
CA PRO A 34 2.40 -4.38 -12.69
C PRO A 34 3.61 -5.09 -12.11
N GLN A 35 4.57 -4.33 -11.59
CA GLN A 35 5.81 -4.90 -11.04
C GLN A 35 6.38 -4.01 -9.95
N VAL A 36 6.90 -4.63 -8.89
CA VAL A 36 7.75 -3.93 -7.91
C VAL A 36 9.17 -3.95 -8.43
N VAL A 37 9.74 -2.76 -8.65
CA VAL A 37 11.11 -2.62 -9.18
C VAL A 37 12.01 -2.00 -8.12
N LYS A 38 13.27 -2.44 -8.09
CA LYS A 38 14.34 -1.83 -7.31
C LYS A 38 15.38 -1.20 -8.24
N LYS A 39 15.77 0.05 -8.00
CA LYS A 39 16.88 0.74 -8.68
C LYS A 39 17.59 1.66 -7.71
N ASP A 40 18.92 1.63 -7.69
CA ASP A 40 19.76 2.51 -6.85
C ASP A 40 19.34 2.54 -5.37
N GLY A 41 18.97 1.38 -4.82
CA GLY A 41 18.52 1.24 -3.43
C GLY A 41 17.06 1.64 -3.17
N ARG A 42 16.31 2.07 -4.20
CA ARG A 42 14.94 2.59 -4.07
C ARG A 42 13.93 1.69 -4.76
N TYR A 43 12.67 1.77 -4.34
CA TYR A 43 11.57 0.94 -4.83
C TYR A 43 10.48 1.76 -5.50
N ALA A 44 9.80 1.15 -6.48
CA ALA A 44 8.56 1.67 -7.06
C ALA A 44 7.62 0.51 -7.43
N LEU A 45 6.31 0.71 -7.22
CA LEU A 45 5.29 -0.07 -7.91
C LEU A 45 5.07 0.53 -9.29
N MET A 46 5.36 -0.22 -10.35
CA MET A 46 5.10 0.20 -11.73
C MET A 46 3.70 -0.24 -12.12
N VAL A 47 2.85 0.70 -12.51
CA VAL A 47 1.50 0.46 -13.07
C VAL A 47 1.40 1.23 -14.37
N ASP A 48 0.95 0.59 -15.45
CA ASP A 48 0.91 1.18 -16.79
C ASP A 48 2.29 1.67 -17.30
N GLY A 49 3.37 1.04 -16.84
CA GLY A 49 4.74 1.38 -17.25
C GLY A 49 5.38 2.59 -16.54
N ALA A 50 4.74 3.15 -15.51
CA ALA A 50 5.28 4.26 -14.72
C ALA A 50 5.11 4.02 -13.20
N PRO A 51 5.96 4.64 -12.35
CA PRO A 51 5.76 4.61 -10.90
C PRO A 51 4.34 5.02 -10.50
N TYR A 52 3.80 4.32 -9.51
CA TYR A 52 2.46 4.50 -8.96
C TYR A 52 2.54 4.53 -7.44
N LEU A 53 1.88 5.51 -6.84
CA LEU A 53 1.71 5.57 -5.39
C LEU A 53 0.29 5.12 -5.07
N MET A 54 0.16 4.00 -4.36
CA MET A 54 -1.13 3.54 -3.85
C MET A 54 -1.61 4.48 -2.75
N LEU A 55 -2.65 5.27 -3.06
CA LEU A 55 -3.45 5.99 -2.09
C LEU A 55 -4.65 5.09 -1.79
N GLY A 56 -4.40 4.12 -0.92
CA GLY A 56 -5.28 2.99 -0.66
C GLY A 56 -6.38 3.31 0.34
N ALA A 57 -7.46 2.54 0.27
CA ALA A 57 -8.42 2.40 1.35
C ALA A 57 -8.90 0.96 1.36
N GLN A 58 -8.90 0.32 2.53
CA GLN A 58 -9.35 -1.06 2.65
C GLN A 58 -10.78 -1.12 3.17
N ALA A 59 -11.60 -1.93 2.50
CA ALA A 59 -12.95 -2.22 2.93
C ALA A 59 -12.97 -3.10 4.19
N HIS A 60 -14.07 -3.10 4.94
CA HIS A 60 -14.25 -4.02 6.06
C HIS A 60 -14.23 -5.48 5.60
N ASN A 61 -13.88 -6.37 6.53
CA ASN A 61 -13.69 -7.80 6.28
C ASN A 61 -14.89 -8.53 5.65
N SER A 62 -16.12 -7.98 5.77
CA SER A 62 -17.35 -8.56 5.22
C SER A 62 -17.96 -7.72 4.08
N SER A 63 -17.17 -6.83 3.47
CA SER A 63 -17.61 -5.94 2.40
C SER A 63 -17.33 -6.47 0.99
N GLY A 64 -16.61 -7.58 0.84
CA GLY A 64 -16.30 -8.26 -0.43
C GLY A 64 -17.49 -8.97 -1.09
N TRP A 65 -18.68 -8.35 -1.06
CA TRP A 65 -19.93 -8.91 -1.57
C TRP A 65 -20.67 -7.89 -2.42
N PRO A 66 -21.33 -8.28 -3.53
CA PRO A 66 -22.04 -7.35 -4.40
C PRO A 66 -23.08 -6.48 -3.67
N GLY A 67 -23.75 -7.03 -2.65
CA GLY A 67 -24.72 -6.28 -1.83
C GLY A 67 -24.11 -5.20 -0.94
N MET A 68 -22.79 -5.22 -0.71
CA MET A 68 -22.08 -4.25 0.13
C MET A 68 -21.36 -3.18 -0.70
N LEU A 69 -21.04 -3.45 -1.97
CA LEU A 69 -20.34 -2.51 -2.85
C LEU A 69 -20.97 -1.10 -2.95
N PRO A 70 -22.31 -0.94 -2.94
CA PRO A 70 -22.93 0.40 -2.89
C PRO A 70 -22.59 1.23 -1.64
N LYS A 71 -22.09 0.60 -0.57
CA LYS A 71 -21.58 1.27 0.64
C LYS A 71 -20.05 1.47 0.62
N VAL A 72 -19.34 0.81 -0.29
CA VAL A 72 -17.89 0.88 -0.45
C VAL A 72 -17.52 2.03 -1.37
N TRP A 73 -18.04 2.07 -2.59
CA TRP A 73 -17.63 3.06 -3.60
C TRP A 73 -17.79 4.52 -3.17
N PRO A 74 -18.92 4.93 -2.53
CA PRO A 74 -19.04 6.31 -2.07
C PRO A 74 -17.99 6.72 -1.03
N ALA A 75 -17.49 5.78 -0.23
CA ALA A 75 -16.42 6.04 0.73
C ALA A 75 -15.07 6.19 0.05
N VAL A 76 -14.76 5.32 -0.92
CA VAL A 76 -13.55 5.39 -1.76
C VAL A 76 -13.48 6.74 -2.51
N GLU A 77 -14.60 7.17 -3.08
CA GLU A 77 -14.73 8.47 -3.76
C GLU A 77 -14.52 9.65 -2.81
N TYR A 78 -15.18 9.63 -1.64
CA TYR A 78 -15.01 10.66 -0.60
C TYR A 78 -13.54 10.80 -0.17
N LEU A 79 -12.86 9.66 -0.05
CA LEU A 79 -11.45 9.61 0.32
C LEU A 79 -10.51 10.13 -0.76
N HIS A 80 -10.96 10.21 -2.01
CA HIS A 80 -10.07 10.38 -3.17
C HIS A 80 -9.03 9.25 -3.27
N ALA A 81 -9.37 8.05 -2.80
CA ALA A 81 -8.50 6.88 -2.90
C ALA A 81 -8.41 6.47 -4.38
N ASN A 82 -7.19 6.10 -4.82
CA ASN A 82 -6.95 5.65 -6.19
C ASN A 82 -6.92 4.12 -6.29
N THR A 83 -6.88 3.43 -5.16
CA THR A 83 -6.80 1.97 -5.05
C THR A 83 -7.72 1.52 -3.92
N LEU A 84 -8.60 0.58 -4.20
CA LEU A 84 -9.41 -0.10 -3.18
C LEU A 84 -8.74 -1.43 -2.85
N GLU A 85 -8.56 -1.68 -1.56
CA GLU A 85 -8.18 -2.99 -1.05
C GLU A 85 -9.45 -3.71 -0.56
N ILE A 86 -9.72 -4.89 -1.10
CA ILE A 86 -10.98 -5.60 -0.83
C ILE A 86 -10.76 -7.11 -0.79
N PRO A 87 -11.31 -7.81 0.22
CA PRO A 87 -11.12 -9.24 0.33
C PRO A 87 -11.87 -10.01 -0.76
N VAL A 88 -11.24 -11.10 -1.20
CA VAL A 88 -11.84 -12.19 -1.96
C VAL A 88 -11.69 -13.46 -1.14
N TYR A 89 -12.78 -14.21 -1.00
CA TYR A 89 -12.84 -15.29 -0.01
C TYR A 89 -12.73 -16.66 -0.68
N TRP A 90 -11.87 -17.54 -0.16
CA TRP A 90 -11.78 -18.90 -0.67
C TRP A 90 -13.12 -19.64 -0.52
N GLU A 91 -13.80 -19.50 0.63
CA GLU A 91 -15.12 -20.10 0.84
C GLU A 91 -16.20 -19.65 -0.16
N GLN A 92 -16.06 -18.44 -0.73
CA GLN A 92 -16.95 -17.93 -1.77
C GLN A 92 -16.55 -18.49 -3.14
N ILE A 93 -15.25 -18.45 -3.45
CA ILE A 93 -14.71 -18.87 -4.75
C ILE A 93 -14.84 -20.38 -4.98
N GLU A 94 -14.71 -21.20 -3.94
CA GLU A 94 -14.77 -22.66 -4.02
C GLU A 94 -15.72 -23.27 -2.96
N ALA A 95 -16.95 -22.76 -2.91
CA ALA A 95 -17.98 -23.20 -1.96
C ALA A 95 -18.25 -24.73 -2.02
N ARG A 96 -17.98 -25.36 -3.17
CA ARG A 96 -17.97 -26.82 -3.34
C ARG A 96 -16.63 -27.22 -3.96
N GLN A 97 -16.01 -28.26 -3.42
CA GLN A 97 -14.69 -28.71 -3.86
C GLN A 97 -14.61 -28.89 -5.39
N GLY A 98 -13.67 -28.20 -6.02
CA GLY A 98 -13.41 -28.21 -7.46
C GLY A 98 -14.40 -27.42 -8.32
N GLN A 99 -15.38 -26.72 -7.73
CA GLN A 99 -16.35 -25.89 -8.45
C GLN A 99 -16.06 -24.42 -8.15
N PHE A 100 -15.34 -23.77 -9.07
CA PHE A 100 -14.95 -22.37 -8.92
C PHE A 100 -16.02 -21.41 -9.43
N ASP A 101 -16.35 -20.39 -8.63
CA ASP A 101 -17.23 -19.27 -9.01
C ASP A 101 -16.49 -17.94 -8.77
N PHE A 102 -16.18 -17.23 -9.87
CA PHE A 102 -15.49 -15.94 -9.82
C PHE A 102 -16.42 -14.74 -10.06
N SER A 103 -17.75 -14.95 -10.07
CA SER A 103 -18.72 -13.89 -10.39
C SER A 103 -18.63 -12.66 -9.49
N VAL A 104 -18.30 -12.84 -8.21
CA VAL A 104 -18.09 -11.72 -7.28
C VAL A 104 -16.79 -10.97 -7.58
N VAL A 105 -15.70 -11.69 -7.89
CA VAL A 105 -14.44 -11.08 -8.33
C VAL A 105 -14.67 -10.26 -9.60
N ASP A 106 -15.41 -10.81 -10.57
CA ASP A 106 -15.74 -10.14 -11.83
C ASP A 106 -16.55 -8.86 -11.59
N THR A 107 -17.49 -8.90 -10.65
CA THR A 107 -18.30 -7.74 -10.24
C THR A 107 -17.43 -6.66 -9.64
N ILE A 108 -16.53 -7.01 -8.70
CA ILE A 108 -15.60 -6.07 -8.06
C ILE A 108 -14.69 -5.42 -9.10
N VAL A 109 -14.08 -6.21 -9.98
CA VAL A 109 -13.17 -5.72 -11.03
C VAL A 109 -13.91 -4.83 -12.03
N THR A 110 -15.14 -5.19 -12.41
CA THR A 110 -15.95 -4.39 -13.34
C THR A 110 -16.33 -3.05 -12.73
N GLN A 111 -16.84 -3.03 -11.50
CA GLN A 111 -17.22 -1.79 -10.83
C GLN A 111 -16.00 -0.91 -10.51
N ALA A 112 -14.85 -1.48 -10.16
CA ALA A 112 -13.62 -0.70 -10.00
C ALA A 112 -13.25 0.09 -11.27
N ARG A 113 -13.47 -0.49 -12.46
CA ARG A 113 -13.26 0.21 -13.74
C ARG A 113 -14.27 1.35 -13.94
N GLU A 114 -15.53 1.15 -13.57
CA GLU A 114 -16.59 2.17 -13.62
C GLU A 114 -16.28 3.35 -12.70
N HIS A 115 -15.71 3.08 -11.52
CA HIS A 115 -15.30 4.09 -10.54
C HIS A 115 -13.87 4.63 -10.78
N HIS A 116 -13.18 4.20 -11.83
CA HIS A 116 -11.83 4.63 -12.19
C HIS A 116 -10.77 4.42 -11.09
N VAL A 117 -10.87 3.32 -10.34
CA VAL A 117 -9.93 2.94 -9.29
C VAL A 117 -9.21 1.64 -9.61
N ARG A 118 -7.99 1.49 -9.08
CA ARG A 118 -7.25 0.22 -9.12
C ARG A 118 -7.65 -0.67 -7.94
N LEU A 119 -7.25 -1.93 -7.99
CA LEU A 119 -7.54 -2.91 -6.94
C LEU A 119 -6.28 -3.54 -6.37
N ASP A 120 -6.27 -3.66 -5.04
CA ASP A 120 -5.55 -4.69 -4.30
C ASP A 120 -6.57 -5.74 -3.86
N LEU A 121 -6.36 -7.00 -4.23
CA LEU A 121 -7.26 -8.09 -3.84
C LEU A 121 -6.63 -8.89 -2.71
N LEU A 122 -7.38 -9.07 -1.62
CA LEU A 122 -6.88 -9.78 -0.44
C LEU A 122 -7.34 -11.24 -0.50
N TRP A 123 -6.43 -12.18 -0.76
CA TRP A 123 -6.75 -13.60 -0.75
C TRP A 123 -6.94 -14.09 0.69
N PHE A 124 -8.19 -14.18 1.14
CA PHE A 124 -8.52 -14.77 2.44
C PHE A 124 -8.68 -16.29 2.24
N GLY A 125 -7.52 -16.97 2.27
CA GLY A 125 -7.36 -18.40 2.04
C GLY A 125 -7.28 -19.22 3.32
N THR A 126 -6.14 -19.87 3.54
CA THR A 126 -5.85 -20.69 4.72
C THR A 126 -5.82 -19.84 5.99
N TRP A 127 -5.17 -18.68 5.97
CA TRP A 127 -5.09 -17.81 7.14
C TRP A 127 -5.78 -16.46 6.94
N LYS A 128 -6.61 -16.12 7.93
CA LYS A 128 -7.06 -14.77 8.22
C LYS A 128 -6.92 -14.52 9.72
N ASN A 129 -6.02 -13.63 10.13
CA ASN A 129 -5.71 -13.34 11.55
C ASN A 129 -5.38 -14.63 12.32
N GLY A 130 -4.49 -15.43 11.73
CA GLY A 130 -4.07 -16.72 12.25
C GLY A 130 -5.11 -17.85 12.22
N SER A 131 -6.34 -17.59 11.77
CA SER A 131 -7.47 -18.53 11.81
C SER A 131 -7.94 -19.00 10.43
N GLN A 132 -8.70 -20.09 10.39
CA GLN A 132 -9.22 -20.71 9.15
C GLN A 132 -10.57 -20.18 8.67
N HIS A 133 -11.07 -19.07 9.22
CA HIS A 133 -12.50 -18.72 9.12
C HIS A 133 -13.03 -18.61 7.68
N TYR A 134 -12.19 -18.20 6.73
CA TYR A 134 -12.54 -18.03 5.32
C TYR A 134 -12.18 -19.23 4.42
N MET A 135 -11.69 -20.33 5.00
CA MET A 135 -11.59 -21.60 4.27
C MET A 135 -13.00 -22.14 3.96
N PRO A 136 -13.17 -22.89 2.85
CA PRO A 136 -14.47 -23.47 2.49
C PRO A 136 -15.08 -24.36 3.59
N GLU A 137 -16.41 -24.35 3.70
CA GLU A 137 -17.15 -25.13 4.72
C GLU A 137 -16.82 -26.62 4.67
N TRP A 138 -16.67 -27.20 3.48
CA TRP A 138 -16.32 -28.61 3.30
C TRP A 138 -14.93 -28.98 3.81
N MET A 139 -14.03 -28.00 3.97
CA MET A 139 -12.75 -28.19 4.66
C MET A 139 -12.92 -28.05 6.17
N LYS A 140 -13.61 -26.99 6.62
CA LYS A 140 -13.88 -26.73 8.04
C LYS A 140 -14.62 -27.91 8.71
N ALA A 141 -15.47 -28.61 7.96
CA ALA A 141 -16.22 -29.78 8.41
C ALA A 141 -15.39 -31.09 8.51
N ASP A 142 -14.15 -31.12 8.02
CA ASP A 142 -13.24 -32.28 8.08
C ASP A 142 -11.89 -31.92 8.72
N PRO A 143 -11.87 -31.57 10.03
CA PRO A 143 -10.65 -31.16 10.73
C PRO A 143 -9.66 -32.32 10.97
N ALA A 144 -10.05 -33.57 10.69
CA ALA A 144 -9.13 -34.70 10.73
C ALA A 144 -8.21 -34.69 9.50
N ARG A 145 -8.75 -34.34 8.33
CA ARG A 145 -7.99 -34.20 7.10
C ARG A 145 -7.31 -32.84 6.99
N TYR A 146 -8.02 -31.77 7.32
CA TYR A 146 -7.55 -30.38 7.26
C TYR A 146 -7.22 -29.91 8.68
N PHE A 147 -6.16 -30.50 9.24
CA PHE A 147 -5.88 -30.42 10.66
C PHE A 147 -5.25 -29.10 11.11
N HIS A 148 -5.53 -28.77 12.37
CA HIS A 148 -5.03 -27.57 13.03
C HIS A 148 -3.70 -27.81 13.73
N VAL A 149 -3.07 -26.71 14.14
CA VAL A 149 -1.96 -26.69 15.08
C VAL A 149 -2.34 -27.46 16.35
N ILE A 150 -1.43 -28.30 16.83
CA ILE A 150 -1.52 -28.89 18.18
C ILE A 150 -0.63 -28.05 19.11
N ASP A 151 -1.20 -27.57 20.21
CA ASP A 151 -0.48 -26.81 21.23
C ASP A 151 0.48 -27.70 22.06
N LYS A 152 1.33 -27.07 22.87
CA LYS A 152 2.29 -27.76 23.76
C LYS A 152 1.67 -28.72 24.77
N ASN A 153 0.35 -28.63 25.01
CA ASN A 153 -0.40 -29.49 25.92
C ASN A 153 -1.13 -30.62 25.17
N GLY A 154 -0.94 -30.75 23.86
CA GLY A 154 -1.61 -31.75 23.03
C GLY A 154 -3.04 -31.39 22.63
N ARG A 155 -3.44 -30.11 22.73
CA ARG A 155 -4.80 -29.64 22.37
C ARG A 155 -4.79 -28.94 21.01
N PRO A 156 -5.86 -29.05 20.21
CA PRO A 156 -6.00 -28.23 19.01
C PRO A 156 -6.01 -26.73 19.35
N ALA A 157 -5.28 -25.93 18.58
CA ALA A 157 -5.36 -24.47 18.57
C ALA A 157 -6.22 -24.00 17.39
N ASP A 158 -6.83 -22.81 17.49
CA ASP A 158 -7.68 -22.24 16.43
C ASP A 158 -6.83 -21.64 15.28
N SER A 159 -6.08 -22.51 14.60
CA SER A 159 -5.18 -22.14 13.51
C SER A 159 -4.82 -23.36 12.67
N PRO A 160 -4.87 -23.29 11.32
CA PRO A 160 -4.36 -24.34 10.46
C PRO A 160 -2.89 -24.66 10.71
N SER A 161 -2.52 -25.95 10.69
CA SER A 161 -1.11 -26.32 10.73
C SER A 161 -0.45 -26.06 9.37
N PRO A 162 0.70 -25.37 9.30
CA PRO A 162 1.45 -25.22 8.05
C PRO A 162 2.01 -26.55 7.52
N PHE A 163 1.95 -27.62 8.33
CA PHE A 163 2.33 -28.99 7.94
C PHE A 163 1.15 -29.80 7.36
N CYS A 164 -0.04 -29.23 7.28
CA CYS A 164 -1.18 -29.86 6.62
C CYS A 164 -1.05 -29.75 5.09
N THR A 165 -0.40 -30.74 4.47
CA THR A 165 -0.21 -30.78 3.01
C THR A 165 -1.54 -30.83 2.24
N ALA A 166 -2.58 -31.45 2.82
CA ALA A 166 -3.90 -31.51 2.21
C ALA A 166 -4.55 -30.12 2.09
N SER A 167 -4.39 -29.24 3.08
CA SER A 167 -4.81 -27.84 2.99
C SER A 167 -3.97 -27.07 1.98
N GLN A 168 -2.63 -27.23 2.03
CA GLN A 168 -1.70 -26.54 1.13
C GLN A 168 -1.98 -26.80 -0.34
N GLU A 169 -2.21 -28.06 -0.70
CA GLU A 169 -2.47 -28.45 -2.09
C GLU A 169 -3.79 -27.88 -2.63
N LEU A 170 -4.77 -27.65 -1.76
CA LEU A 170 -6.07 -27.09 -2.15
C LEU A 170 -6.00 -25.56 -2.22
N ASP A 171 -5.27 -24.92 -1.30
CA ASP A 171 -5.02 -23.48 -1.37
C ASP A 171 -4.24 -23.12 -2.64
N ILE A 172 -3.12 -23.82 -2.89
CA ILE A 172 -2.34 -23.69 -4.14
C ILE A 172 -3.24 -23.80 -5.37
N ARG A 173 -4.18 -24.75 -5.38
CA ARG A 173 -5.09 -24.97 -6.51
C ARG A 173 -6.07 -23.83 -6.68
N ALA A 174 -6.71 -23.41 -5.60
CA ALA A 174 -7.71 -22.34 -5.61
C ALA A 174 -7.08 -20.99 -5.96
N PHE A 175 -5.96 -20.64 -5.32
CA PHE A 175 -5.22 -19.42 -5.62
C PHE A 175 -4.67 -19.43 -7.06
N THR A 176 -4.17 -20.57 -7.56
CA THR A 176 -3.75 -20.68 -8.97
C THR A 176 -4.93 -20.48 -9.93
N ALA A 177 -6.11 -21.03 -9.63
CA ALA A 177 -7.31 -20.84 -10.44
C ALA A 177 -7.74 -19.38 -10.44
N PHE A 178 -7.72 -18.73 -9.28
CA PHE A 178 -7.99 -17.30 -9.12
C PHE A 178 -7.03 -16.42 -9.93
N MET A 179 -5.71 -16.63 -9.81
CA MET A 179 -4.72 -15.86 -10.56
C MET A 179 -4.82 -16.05 -12.08
N ARG A 180 -5.14 -17.27 -12.55
CA ARG A 180 -5.40 -17.55 -13.97
C ARG A 180 -6.68 -16.88 -14.47
N HIS A 181 -7.72 -16.86 -13.63
CA HIS A 181 -8.96 -16.16 -13.94
C HIS A 181 -8.72 -14.66 -14.09
N LEU A 182 -8.01 -14.02 -13.14
CA LEU A 182 -7.62 -12.61 -13.23
C LEU A 182 -6.86 -12.30 -14.52
N LYS A 183 -5.90 -13.15 -14.91
CA LYS A 183 -5.16 -12.96 -16.16
C LYS A 183 -6.06 -12.92 -17.39
N ALA A 184 -7.09 -13.77 -17.42
CA ALA A 184 -8.01 -13.87 -18.54
C ALA A 184 -9.07 -12.75 -18.53
N PHE A 185 -9.62 -12.42 -17.36
CA PHE A 185 -10.71 -11.45 -17.20
C PHE A 185 -10.23 -10.00 -17.10
N ASP A 186 -8.98 -9.77 -16.66
CA ASP A 186 -8.42 -8.44 -16.41
C ASP A 186 -7.20 -8.06 -17.28
N PRO A 187 -7.38 -7.93 -18.62
CA PRO A 187 -6.32 -7.42 -19.50
C PRO A 187 -6.05 -5.92 -19.33
N GLN A 188 -6.94 -5.16 -18.65
CA GLN A 188 -6.73 -3.74 -18.30
C GLN A 188 -5.80 -3.54 -17.11
N ARG A 189 -5.48 -4.62 -16.38
CA ARG A 189 -4.69 -4.57 -15.15
C ARG A 189 -5.33 -3.63 -14.12
N THR A 190 -6.63 -3.78 -13.94
CA THR A 190 -7.37 -3.12 -12.85
C THR A 190 -6.83 -3.58 -11.50
N VAL A 191 -6.57 -4.89 -11.35
CA VAL A 191 -5.86 -5.46 -10.19
C VAL A 191 -4.36 -5.24 -10.38
N ILE A 192 -3.74 -4.56 -9.42
CA ILE A 192 -2.33 -4.13 -9.51
C ILE A 192 -1.38 -4.83 -8.55
N ILE A 193 -1.91 -5.41 -7.48
CA ILE A 193 -1.20 -6.20 -6.48
C ILE A 193 -2.23 -7.14 -5.82
N VAL A 194 -1.76 -8.23 -5.20
CA VAL A 194 -2.61 -9.19 -4.48
C VAL A 194 -1.93 -9.57 -3.16
N GLN A 195 -2.67 -9.51 -2.06
CA GLN A 195 -2.24 -10.10 -0.79
C GLN A 195 -2.42 -11.62 -0.84
N VAL A 196 -1.43 -12.38 -0.37
CA VAL A 196 -1.52 -13.84 -0.22
C VAL A 196 -1.70 -14.16 1.26
N GLU A 197 -2.87 -14.72 1.58
CA GLU A 197 -3.38 -14.87 2.96
C GLU A 197 -3.69 -13.51 3.61
N ASN A 198 -3.99 -13.52 4.91
CA ASN A 198 -4.09 -12.31 5.72
C ASN A 198 -3.61 -12.56 7.15
N GLU A 199 -2.56 -11.87 7.59
CA GLU A 199 -1.97 -12.03 8.93
C GLU A 199 -1.79 -13.53 9.25
N ALA A 200 -0.95 -14.20 8.45
CA ALA A 200 -0.74 -15.64 8.54
C ALA A 200 0.07 -15.99 9.79
N GLY A 201 -0.37 -17.02 10.53
CA GLY A 201 0.28 -17.39 11.78
C GLY A 201 -0.66 -18.07 12.75
N THR A 202 -0.35 -17.98 14.04
CA THR A 202 -1.11 -18.61 15.12
C THR A 202 -1.07 -17.74 16.38
N TRP A 203 -2.23 -17.59 17.02
CA TRP A 203 -2.36 -17.00 18.36
C TRP A 203 -2.41 -18.09 19.43
N GLY A 204 -1.84 -17.80 20.61
CA GLY A 204 -1.87 -18.68 21.79
C GLY A 204 -0.88 -19.85 21.76
N SER A 205 -0.65 -20.47 20.59
CA SER A 205 0.44 -21.44 20.37
C SER A 205 1.60 -20.78 19.61
N VAL A 206 2.84 -21.14 19.93
CA VAL A 206 4.04 -20.60 19.26
C VAL A 206 4.33 -21.30 17.94
N ARG A 207 3.96 -22.59 17.84
CA ARG A 207 4.13 -23.45 16.67
C ARG A 207 3.15 -24.64 16.73
N ASP A 208 3.22 -25.50 15.73
CA ASP A 208 2.69 -26.86 15.82
C ASP A 208 3.62 -27.77 16.63
N TYR A 209 3.06 -28.41 17.67
CA TYR A 209 3.70 -29.41 18.53
C TYR A 209 3.25 -30.84 18.19
N SER A 210 2.51 -31.04 17.09
CA SER A 210 2.17 -32.37 16.59
C SER A 210 3.42 -33.22 16.35
N PRO A 211 3.32 -34.57 16.39
CA PRO A 211 4.46 -35.45 16.12
C PRO A 211 5.13 -35.18 14.76
N THR A 212 4.34 -34.80 13.75
CA THR A 212 4.82 -34.41 12.43
C THR A 212 5.70 -33.16 12.50
N ALA A 213 5.21 -32.10 13.15
CA ALA A 213 5.95 -30.85 13.29
C ALA A 213 7.18 -31.00 14.18
N GLN A 214 7.07 -31.74 15.29
CA GLN A 214 8.17 -32.00 16.21
C GLN A 214 9.36 -32.67 15.51
N LYS A 215 9.10 -33.64 14.63
CA LYS A 215 10.15 -34.30 13.84
C LYS A 215 10.92 -33.31 12.95
N VAL A 216 10.26 -32.29 12.40
CA VAL A 216 10.91 -31.26 11.58
C VAL A 216 11.65 -30.24 12.45
N PHE A 217 11.12 -29.92 13.64
CA PHE A 217 11.78 -29.03 14.60
C PHE A 217 13.10 -29.62 15.15
N GLU A 218 13.18 -30.94 15.30
CA GLU A 218 14.40 -31.65 15.72
C GLU A 218 15.38 -31.89 14.56
N ALA A 219 14.95 -31.72 13.32
CA ALA A 219 15.79 -31.85 12.15
C ALA A 219 16.70 -30.61 11.97
N PRO A 220 17.78 -30.73 11.16
CA PRO A 220 18.64 -29.59 10.86
C PRO A 220 17.89 -28.42 10.22
N VAL A 221 18.22 -27.19 10.62
CA VAL A 221 17.69 -25.97 10.01
C VAL A 221 18.09 -25.91 8.53
N PRO A 222 17.18 -25.53 7.61
CA PRO A 222 17.52 -25.27 6.21
C PRO A 222 18.66 -24.24 6.05
N ALA A 223 19.57 -24.50 5.12
CA ALA A 223 20.80 -23.73 4.98
C ALA A 223 20.55 -22.26 4.55
N ASP A 224 19.52 -22.02 3.74
CA ASP A 224 19.06 -20.70 3.32
C ASP A 224 18.52 -19.87 4.49
N VAL A 225 17.80 -20.50 5.42
CA VAL A 225 17.35 -19.87 6.67
C VAL A 225 18.54 -19.49 7.55
N LEU A 226 19.50 -20.38 7.74
CA LEU A 226 20.72 -20.07 8.51
C LEU A 226 21.48 -18.90 7.88
N GLN A 227 21.64 -18.90 6.55
CA GLN A 227 22.29 -17.82 5.82
C GLN A 227 21.54 -16.49 5.99
N ALA A 228 20.22 -16.47 5.80
CA ALA A 228 19.40 -15.26 5.91
C ALA A 228 19.42 -14.68 7.33
N MET A 229 19.52 -15.55 8.35
CA MET A 229 19.60 -15.15 9.76
C MET A 229 21.03 -14.90 10.25
N GLY A 230 22.04 -14.94 9.38
CA GLY A 230 23.44 -14.71 9.74
C GLY A 230 24.01 -15.75 10.71
N LYS A 231 23.48 -16.98 10.70
CA LYS A 231 23.93 -18.09 11.55
C LYS A 231 25.02 -18.92 10.84
N PRO A 232 25.98 -19.52 11.58
CA PRO A 232 27.01 -20.36 10.98
C PRO A 232 26.40 -21.53 10.19
N GLY A 233 26.82 -21.71 8.95
CA GLY A 233 26.50 -22.90 8.15
C GLY A 233 27.49 -24.05 8.40
N GLY A 234 27.13 -25.26 7.96
CA GLY A 234 28.07 -26.38 7.82
C GLY A 234 28.04 -27.46 8.90
N THR A 235 27.45 -27.20 10.07
CA THR A 235 27.13 -28.25 11.07
C THR A 235 25.61 -28.43 11.09
N PRO A 236 25.06 -29.67 11.08
CA PRO A 236 23.63 -29.87 11.27
C PRO A 236 23.24 -29.38 12.67
N ALA A 237 22.70 -28.16 12.76
CA ALA A 237 22.14 -27.63 13.99
C ALA A 237 20.62 -27.76 13.89
N SER A 238 20.01 -28.36 14.91
CA SER A 238 18.57 -28.28 15.13
C SER A 238 18.15 -26.82 15.32
N TRP A 239 16.84 -26.55 15.22
CA TRP A 239 16.29 -25.22 15.48
C TRP A 239 16.66 -24.71 16.87
N GLN A 240 16.62 -25.57 17.88
CA GLN A 240 16.97 -25.24 19.26
C GLN A 240 18.45 -24.85 19.41
N GLU A 241 19.36 -25.55 18.74
CA GLU A 241 20.80 -25.26 18.79
C GLU A 241 21.14 -23.95 18.05
N ALA A 242 20.48 -23.67 16.91
CA ALA A 242 20.76 -22.48 16.10
C ALA A 242 20.19 -21.18 16.70
N PHE A 243 19.00 -21.25 17.29
CA PHE A 243 18.21 -20.07 17.67
C PHE A 243 17.90 -19.96 19.17
N GLY A 244 18.16 -20.99 19.97
CA GLY A 244 17.98 -20.94 21.42
C GLY A 244 16.53 -20.59 21.80
N PRO A 245 16.30 -19.57 22.67
CA PRO A 245 14.95 -19.17 23.08
C PRO A 245 14.01 -18.76 21.93
N GLU A 246 14.54 -18.34 20.79
CA GLU A 246 13.74 -17.90 19.63
C GLU A 246 13.44 -19.05 18.65
N ALA A 247 13.90 -20.28 18.93
CA ALA A 247 13.81 -21.41 18.00
C ALA A 247 12.40 -21.70 17.51
N GLU A 248 11.41 -21.67 18.41
CA GLU A 248 10.04 -22.02 18.05
C GLU A 248 9.39 -20.97 17.15
N VAL A 249 9.65 -19.68 17.40
CA VAL A 249 9.15 -18.58 16.56
C VAL A 249 9.80 -18.61 15.18
N ASN A 250 11.12 -18.82 15.12
CA ASN A 250 11.82 -18.93 13.83
C ASN A 250 11.35 -20.16 13.03
N PHE A 251 11.13 -21.29 13.70
CA PHE A 251 10.61 -22.51 13.08
C PHE A 251 9.21 -22.32 12.51
N HIS A 252 8.29 -21.73 13.29
CA HIS A 252 6.93 -21.52 12.83
C HIS A 252 6.87 -20.48 11.72
N ALA A 253 7.64 -19.40 11.81
CA ALA A 253 7.77 -18.40 10.74
C ALA A 253 8.27 -19.03 9.44
N TRP A 254 9.29 -19.90 9.51
CA TRP A 254 9.76 -20.62 8.33
C TRP A 254 8.70 -21.55 7.74
N ALA A 255 7.96 -22.29 8.58
CA ALA A 255 6.94 -23.22 8.12
C ALA A 255 5.77 -22.47 7.43
N VAL A 256 5.29 -21.39 8.03
CA VAL A 256 4.24 -20.52 7.46
C VAL A 256 4.73 -19.85 6.18
N ALA A 257 5.91 -19.22 6.20
CA ALA A 257 6.49 -18.59 5.00
C ALA A 257 6.69 -19.60 3.86
N THR A 258 7.13 -20.82 4.16
CA THR A 258 7.26 -21.89 3.15
C THR A 258 5.90 -22.26 2.55
N TYR A 259 4.84 -22.30 3.36
CA TYR A 259 3.49 -22.56 2.87
C TYR A 259 3.03 -21.45 1.92
N VAL A 260 3.02 -20.21 2.42
CA VAL A 260 2.57 -19.04 1.66
C VAL A 260 3.43 -18.85 0.40
N GLY A 261 4.73 -19.11 0.50
CA GLY A 261 5.67 -19.06 -0.62
C GLY A 261 5.32 -20.04 -1.75
N LYS A 262 4.82 -21.24 -1.43
CA LYS A 262 4.35 -22.20 -2.46
C LYS A 262 3.04 -21.76 -3.11
N VAL A 263 2.10 -21.24 -2.33
CA VAL A 263 0.84 -20.65 -2.84
C VAL A 263 1.17 -19.50 -3.81
N ALA A 264 2.00 -18.55 -3.35
CA ALA A 264 2.45 -17.41 -4.14
C ALA A 264 3.19 -17.83 -5.42
N ALA A 265 4.11 -18.79 -5.34
CA ALA A 265 4.87 -19.26 -6.50
C ALA A 265 3.97 -19.88 -7.57
N ALA A 266 2.98 -20.69 -7.16
CA ALA A 266 2.03 -21.30 -8.08
C ALA A 266 1.11 -20.25 -8.74
N GLY A 267 0.64 -19.26 -7.98
CA GLY A 267 -0.13 -18.13 -8.50
C GLY A 267 0.66 -17.30 -9.52
N LYS A 268 1.90 -16.91 -9.18
CA LYS A 268 2.79 -16.15 -10.09
C LYS A 268 3.12 -16.90 -11.38
N ALA A 269 3.26 -18.22 -11.34
CA ALA A 269 3.47 -19.03 -12.54
C ALA A 269 2.30 -18.93 -13.52
N GLY A 270 1.07 -18.72 -13.03
CA GLY A 270 -0.10 -18.43 -13.84
C GLY A 270 -0.15 -16.98 -14.33
N TYR A 271 0.03 -16.04 -13.40
CA TYR A 271 -0.07 -14.60 -13.62
C TYR A 271 0.88 -13.84 -12.70
N PRO A 272 1.98 -13.26 -13.21
CA PRO A 272 3.05 -12.70 -12.38
C PRO A 272 2.74 -11.28 -11.89
N LEU A 273 1.58 -11.06 -11.27
CA LEU A 273 1.31 -9.84 -10.52
C LEU A 273 2.23 -9.74 -9.30
N PRO A 274 2.48 -8.52 -8.79
CA PRO A 274 3.08 -8.34 -7.48
C PRO A 274 2.23 -9.03 -6.42
N LEU A 275 2.89 -9.74 -5.51
CA LEU A 275 2.29 -10.41 -4.37
C LEU A 275 2.94 -9.93 -3.07
N TYR A 276 2.14 -9.75 -2.02
CA TYR A 276 2.65 -9.42 -0.69
C TYR A 276 2.01 -10.27 0.41
N ALA A 277 2.64 -10.29 1.58
CA ALA A 277 2.08 -10.85 2.80
C ALA A 277 2.11 -9.78 3.91
N ASN A 278 1.00 -9.61 4.62
CA ASN A 278 0.89 -8.67 5.74
C ASN A 278 1.18 -9.35 7.09
N ALA A 279 1.52 -8.52 8.09
CA ALA A 279 1.90 -8.96 9.42
C ALA A 279 1.04 -8.35 10.52
N ALA A 280 0.42 -9.21 11.34
CA ALA A 280 -0.02 -8.82 12.67
C ALA A 280 1.24 -8.51 13.50
N LEU A 281 1.38 -7.25 13.88
CA LEU A 281 2.62 -6.78 14.48
C LEU A 281 2.75 -7.18 15.95
N ARG A 282 4.00 -7.44 16.35
CA ARG A 282 4.42 -7.36 17.76
C ARG A 282 4.84 -5.93 18.09
N ASP A 283 4.89 -5.58 19.37
CA ASP A 283 5.39 -4.26 19.80
C ASP A 283 6.86 -4.08 19.32
N PRO A 284 7.18 -3.03 18.56
CA PRO A 284 8.48 -2.85 17.93
C PRO A 284 9.57 -2.34 18.90
N ILE A 285 9.18 -1.95 20.12
CA ILE A 285 10.08 -1.45 21.18
C ILE A 285 10.26 -2.50 22.27
N LYS A 286 9.17 -3.16 22.68
CA LYS A 286 9.13 -4.18 23.74
C LYS A 286 8.29 -5.37 23.26
N PRO A 287 8.83 -6.24 22.39
CA PRO A 287 8.06 -7.25 21.64
C PRO A 287 7.39 -8.34 22.47
N GLY A 288 7.56 -8.35 23.80
CA GLY A 288 7.09 -9.43 24.66
C GLY A 288 7.91 -10.71 24.48
N ALA A 289 7.49 -11.78 25.17
CA ALA A 289 8.11 -13.09 25.03
C ALA A 289 7.65 -13.77 23.71
N PRO A 290 8.47 -14.65 23.11
CA PRO A 290 8.04 -15.53 22.02
C PRO A 290 6.67 -16.18 22.28
N GLY A 291 5.73 -16.02 21.34
CA GLY A 291 4.36 -16.53 21.47
C GLY A 291 3.36 -15.64 22.22
N SER A 292 3.79 -14.47 22.73
CA SER A 292 2.87 -13.46 23.28
C SER A 292 2.21 -12.57 22.22
N TYR A 293 2.69 -12.68 20.98
CA TYR A 293 2.16 -12.10 19.75
C TYR A 293 1.90 -13.22 18.73
N GLU A 294 1.25 -12.91 17.60
CA GLU A 294 1.04 -13.88 16.53
C GLU A 294 2.37 -14.46 16.06
N ALA A 295 2.55 -15.76 16.21
CA ALA A 295 3.73 -16.44 15.70
C ALA A 295 3.47 -16.90 14.26
N GLY A 296 4.47 -16.79 13.38
CA GLY A 296 4.38 -17.27 12.00
C GLY A 296 4.46 -16.14 10.97
N GLY A 297 3.74 -15.05 11.21
CA GLY A 297 3.69 -13.88 10.32
C GLY A 297 5.05 -13.20 10.13
N PRO A 298 5.18 -12.29 9.15
CA PRO A 298 6.46 -11.62 8.86
C PRO A 298 6.79 -10.50 9.86
N THR A 299 6.77 -10.78 11.16
CA THR A 299 7.18 -9.81 12.20
C THR A 299 8.66 -9.42 12.02
N ASP A 300 9.05 -8.26 12.58
CA ASP A 300 10.34 -7.62 12.31
C ASP A 300 11.57 -8.53 12.50
N ASN A 301 11.54 -9.44 13.48
CA ASN A 301 12.62 -10.40 13.76
C ASN A 301 12.77 -11.53 12.74
N VAL A 302 11.73 -11.84 11.96
CA VAL A 302 11.70 -12.99 11.05
C VAL A 302 11.50 -12.59 9.58
N ILE A 303 11.54 -11.29 9.26
CA ILE A 303 11.57 -10.82 7.86
C ILE A 303 12.64 -11.55 7.02
N PRO A 304 13.89 -11.76 7.49
CA PRO A 304 14.89 -12.50 6.68
C PRO A 304 14.46 -13.94 6.37
N ILE A 305 13.77 -14.62 7.29
CA ILE A 305 13.22 -15.96 7.06
C ILE A 305 12.16 -15.92 5.96
N TRP A 306 11.23 -14.97 6.04
CA TRP A 306 10.19 -14.79 5.03
C TRP A 306 10.78 -14.51 3.65
N LYS A 307 11.80 -13.64 3.57
CA LYS A 307 12.50 -13.35 2.31
C LYS A 307 13.21 -14.56 1.71
N ALA A 308 13.75 -15.46 2.54
CA ALA A 308 14.39 -16.68 2.07
C ALA A 308 13.39 -17.77 1.68
N ALA A 309 12.38 -18.02 2.52
CA ALA A 309 11.44 -19.13 2.37
C ALA A 309 10.31 -18.86 1.37
N ALA A 310 9.97 -17.59 1.14
CA ALA A 310 8.89 -17.16 0.25
C ALA A 310 9.36 -16.19 -0.84
N PRO A 311 10.33 -16.56 -1.72
CA PRO A 311 10.89 -15.64 -2.71
C PRO A 311 9.87 -15.17 -3.78
N ALA A 312 8.71 -15.82 -3.88
CA ALA A 312 7.61 -15.39 -4.74
C ALA A 312 6.78 -14.23 -4.13
N ILE A 313 6.95 -13.93 -2.85
CA ILE A 313 6.37 -12.75 -2.19
C ILE A 313 7.32 -11.56 -2.41
N ASP A 314 6.86 -10.51 -3.09
CA ASP A 314 7.68 -9.33 -3.40
C ASP A 314 7.89 -8.46 -2.15
N ILE A 315 6.85 -8.35 -1.32
CA ILE A 315 6.79 -7.45 -0.18
C ILE A 315 6.28 -8.19 1.05
N VAL A 316 6.93 -7.99 2.19
CA VAL A 316 6.30 -8.22 3.49
C VAL A 316 5.91 -6.88 4.10
N SER A 317 4.69 -6.76 4.60
CA SER A 317 4.07 -5.49 4.92
C SER A 317 3.57 -5.43 6.38
N PRO A 318 3.68 -4.27 7.05
CA PRO A 318 3.19 -4.11 8.41
C PRO A 318 1.75 -3.60 8.50
N ASP A 319 0.95 -4.20 9.39
CA ASP A 319 -0.40 -3.72 9.73
C ASP A 319 -0.34 -2.86 11.00
N ILE A 320 -0.35 -1.54 10.82
CA ILE A 320 0.03 -0.58 11.87
C ILE A 320 -1.19 -0.01 12.60
N TYR A 321 -1.60 -0.68 13.68
CA TYR A 321 -2.68 -0.24 14.56
C TYR A 321 -2.23 0.45 15.86
N MET A 322 -0.93 0.64 16.04
CA MET A 322 -0.37 1.34 17.19
C MET A 322 -0.58 2.85 17.03
N ASN A 323 -1.23 3.51 18.00
CA ASN A 323 -1.40 4.97 17.96
C ASN A 323 -0.23 5.75 18.57
N ASP A 324 0.67 5.06 19.28
CA ASP A 324 1.88 5.68 19.84
C ASP A 324 2.85 6.08 18.70
N PRO A 325 3.24 7.37 18.59
CA PRO A 325 4.15 7.84 17.56
C PRO A 325 5.49 7.10 17.50
N VAL A 326 6.10 6.78 18.63
CA VAL A 326 7.41 6.15 18.68
C VAL A 326 7.33 4.74 18.12
N ALA A 327 6.32 3.97 18.55
CA ALA A 327 6.06 2.65 18.01
C ALA A 327 5.74 2.71 16.51
N TYR A 328 4.83 3.59 16.07
CA TYR A 328 4.44 3.72 14.66
C TYR A 328 5.65 3.97 13.76
N LEU A 329 6.47 4.98 14.10
CA LEU A 329 7.65 5.33 13.31
C LEU A 329 8.71 4.23 13.33
N LYS A 330 8.84 3.50 14.45
CA LYS A 330 9.75 2.36 14.53
C LYS A 330 9.33 1.22 13.61
N VAL A 331 8.03 0.95 13.47
CA VAL A 331 7.54 -0.05 12.50
C VAL A 331 7.93 0.35 11.08
N LEU A 332 7.71 1.61 10.68
CA LEU A 332 8.09 2.08 9.35
C LEU A 332 9.59 1.88 9.08
N GLU A 333 10.44 2.17 10.06
CA GLU A 333 11.90 1.94 9.99
C GLU A 333 12.24 0.46 9.81
N LEU A 334 11.62 -0.44 10.58
CA LEU A 334 11.92 -1.88 10.56
C LEU A 334 11.54 -2.56 9.24
N TYR A 335 10.49 -2.09 8.58
CA TYR A 335 10.00 -2.64 7.31
C TYR A 335 10.59 -1.94 6.07
N HIS A 336 11.17 -0.74 6.22
CA HIS A 336 11.93 -0.06 5.19
C HIS A 336 13.34 -0.68 5.06
N ARG A 337 13.50 -1.61 4.12
CA ARG A 337 14.74 -2.39 3.98
C ARG A 337 15.25 -2.41 2.56
N ASP A 338 16.55 -2.65 2.41
CA ASP A 338 17.15 -2.84 1.10
C ASP A 338 16.54 -4.02 0.32
N ASP A 339 16.03 -5.04 0.99
CA ASP A 339 15.41 -6.21 0.37
C ASP A 339 13.87 -6.17 0.39
N ASN A 340 13.25 -5.06 0.85
CA ASN A 340 11.81 -4.95 1.02
C ASN A 340 11.30 -3.53 0.72
N ALA A 341 10.41 -3.39 -0.27
CA ALA A 341 9.67 -2.14 -0.46
C ALA A 341 8.79 -1.85 0.77
N LEU A 342 8.67 -0.58 1.16
CA LEU A 342 7.76 -0.19 2.22
C LEU A 342 6.35 -0.01 1.65
N PHE A 343 5.40 -0.79 2.13
CA PHE A 343 3.97 -0.67 1.80
C PHE A 343 3.17 -0.90 3.08
N ILE A 344 2.30 0.04 3.45
CA ILE A 344 1.43 -0.01 4.64
C ILE A 344 0.01 -0.38 4.16
N PRO A 345 -0.35 -1.68 4.11
CA PRO A 345 -1.67 -2.13 3.66
C PRO A 345 -2.75 -1.91 4.72
N GLU A 346 -2.39 -1.89 6.01
CA GLU A 346 -3.34 -1.61 7.07
C GLU A 346 -2.82 -0.56 8.05
N THR A 347 -3.69 0.39 8.38
CA THR A 347 -3.51 1.29 9.52
C THR A 347 -4.82 1.97 9.91
N SER A 348 -4.87 2.60 11.08
CA SER A 348 -6.03 3.41 11.48
C SER A 348 -6.22 4.63 10.55
N GLY A 349 -7.46 4.89 10.11
CA GLY A 349 -7.82 6.14 9.41
C GLY A 349 -7.96 7.36 10.32
N SER A 350 -7.66 7.23 11.62
CA SER A 350 -7.90 8.28 12.61
C SER A 350 -6.93 9.47 12.48
N ALA A 351 -7.34 10.62 13.02
CA ALA A 351 -6.51 11.83 13.07
C ALA A 351 -5.19 11.63 13.85
N ALA A 352 -5.12 10.64 14.74
CA ALA A 352 -3.94 10.36 15.55
C ALA A 352 -2.73 9.92 14.70
N VAL A 353 -2.97 9.22 13.59
CA VAL A 353 -1.90 8.61 12.77
C VAL A 353 -1.94 9.03 11.30
N ALA A 354 -3.02 9.67 10.82
CA ALA A 354 -3.15 10.07 9.42
C ALA A 354 -1.95 10.90 8.89
N ARG A 355 -1.30 11.72 9.73
CA ARG A 355 -0.11 12.47 9.30
C ARG A 355 1.09 11.60 8.95
N PHE A 356 1.19 10.39 9.51
CA PHE A 356 2.30 9.45 9.26
C PHE A 356 2.32 8.88 7.84
N PHE A 357 1.29 9.13 7.02
CA PHE A 357 1.38 9.00 5.57
C PHE A 357 2.62 9.74 5.02
N PHE A 358 2.92 10.95 5.51
CA PHE A 358 4.10 11.71 5.07
C PHE A 358 5.41 11.14 5.61
N SER A 359 5.41 10.58 6.82
CA SER A 359 6.57 9.86 7.37
C SER A 359 6.87 8.59 6.55
N ALA A 360 5.85 7.82 6.20
CA ALA A 360 5.98 6.65 5.33
C ALA A 360 6.50 7.04 3.94
N LEU A 361 5.97 8.11 3.35
CA LEU A 361 6.43 8.61 2.05
C LEU A 361 7.90 9.08 2.10
N GLY A 362 8.31 9.69 3.21
CA GLY A 362 9.71 10.04 3.48
C GLY A 362 10.64 8.83 3.54
N LEU A 363 10.11 7.67 3.95
CA LEU A 363 10.76 6.36 3.93
C LEU A 363 10.46 5.57 2.65
N GLN A 364 10.23 6.25 1.52
CA GLN A 364 10.05 5.61 0.21
C GLN A 364 8.84 4.66 0.12
N ALA A 365 7.79 4.87 0.92
CA ALA A 365 6.60 4.04 0.82
C ALA A 365 5.99 4.11 -0.59
N ILE A 366 5.63 2.94 -1.13
CA ILE A 366 4.95 2.79 -2.43
C ILE A 366 3.42 2.77 -2.29
N GLY A 367 2.93 2.63 -1.06
CA GLY A 367 1.50 2.58 -0.76
C GLY A 367 1.19 2.81 0.71
N PHE A 368 -0.02 3.29 0.98
CA PHE A 368 -0.57 3.50 2.30
C PHE A 368 -2.09 3.30 2.23
N SER A 369 -2.66 2.46 3.08
CA SER A 369 -4.08 2.10 3.06
C SER A 369 -4.65 2.02 4.48
N PRO A 370 -5.53 2.98 4.85
CA PRO A 370 -6.29 2.87 6.08
C PRO A 370 -7.37 1.79 6.00
N PHE A 371 -7.52 1.03 7.09
CA PHE A 371 -8.46 -0.09 7.20
C PHE A 371 -9.87 0.31 7.62
N GLY A 372 -10.87 -0.33 7.02
CA GLY A 372 -12.26 -0.25 7.43
C GLY A 372 -12.93 1.06 7.00
N LEU A 373 -12.52 1.62 5.88
CA LEU A 373 -13.01 2.90 5.39
C LEU A 373 -14.12 2.71 4.34
N ASP A 374 -15.21 2.05 4.75
CA ASP A 374 -16.46 1.98 4.00
C ASP A 374 -17.67 2.30 4.90
N TYR A 375 -18.85 2.44 4.31
CA TYR A 375 -20.08 2.73 5.05
C TYR A 375 -20.84 1.49 5.52
N SER A 376 -20.26 0.28 5.49
CA SER A 376 -20.93 -0.97 5.89
C SER A 376 -21.43 -0.95 7.33
N ASN A 377 -20.64 -0.36 8.24
CA ASN A 377 -20.95 -0.19 9.66
C ASN A 377 -21.80 1.04 9.97
N THR A 378 -22.21 1.82 8.96
CA THR A 378 -23.16 2.92 9.18
C THR A 378 -24.58 2.37 9.33
N PRO A 379 -25.31 2.71 10.42
CA PRO A 379 -26.68 2.23 10.61
C PRO A 379 -27.55 2.63 9.42
N SER A 380 -28.25 1.66 8.83
CA SER A 380 -29.26 1.90 7.79
C SER A 380 -30.55 2.42 8.43
N GLY A 381 -30.53 3.66 8.93
CA GLY A 381 -31.72 4.40 9.37
C GLY A 381 -32.04 5.53 8.40
N PRO A 382 -33.30 6.02 8.33
CA PRO A 382 -33.56 7.28 7.64
C PRO A 382 -32.67 8.35 8.24
N ALA A 383 -32.06 9.20 7.40
CA ALA A 383 -31.24 10.32 7.86
C ALA A 383 -32.01 11.04 8.97
N ALA A 384 -31.47 11.04 10.19
CA ALA A 384 -32.08 11.79 11.28
C ALA A 384 -32.25 13.22 10.80
N ALA A 385 -33.47 13.77 10.92
CA ALA A 385 -33.74 15.13 10.52
C ALA A 385 -32.69 16.04 11.16
N VAL A 386 -31.90 16.72 10.33
CA VAL A 386 -30.90 17.68 10.78
C VAL A 386 -31.65 18.72 11.62
N PRO A 387 -31.32 18.91 12.92
CA PRO A 387 -31.94 19.98 13.68
C PRO A 387 -31.63 21.30 12.97
N ALA A 388 -32.67 22.04 12.58
CA ALA A 388 -32.49 23.40 12.12
C ALA A 388 -31.91 24.22 13.29
N ALA A 389 -30.77 24.85 13.03
CA ALA A 389 -29.99 25.72 13.93
C ALA A 389 -29.08 24.99 14.96
N GLY A 390 -27.89 24.60 14.47
CA GLY A 390 -26.69 24.22 15.22
C GLY A 390 -25.58 23.84 14.21
N PRO A 391 -24.28 23.82 14.58
CA PRO A 391 -23.28 23.22 13.69
C PRO A 391 -23.74 21.78 13.41
N ALA A 392 -23.78 21.41 12.13
CA ALA A 392 -24.27 20.09 11.70
C ALA A 392 -23.58 19.00 12.54
N ALA A 393 -24.35 18.06 13.09
CA ALA A 393 -23.76 16.86 13.69
C ALA A 393 -22.88 16.20 12.62
N PRO A 394 -21.66 15.76 12.96
CA PRO A 394 -20.75 15.23 11.96
C PRO A 394 -21.40 14.07 11.21
N GLY A 395 -21.36 14.16 9.88
CA GLY A 395 -21.89 13.11 9.02
C GLY A 395 -21.03 11.86 9.12
N PRO A 396 -21.53 10.67 8.72
CA PRO A 396 -20.73 9.44 8.71
C PRO A 396 -19.43 9.52 7.88
N GLN A 397 -19.28 10.53 7.04
CA GLN A 397 -18.09 10.78 6.22
C GLN A 397 -16.98 11.49 6.99
N ASP A 398 -17.31 12.24 8.05
CA ASP A 398 -16.34 13.11 8.76
C ASP A 398 -15.26 12.30 9.50
N GLN A 399 -15.55 11.05 9.85
CA GLN A 399 -14.55 10.14 10.43
C GLN A 399 -13.39 9.81 9.47
N PHE A 400 -13.60 9.95 8.16
CA PHE A 400 -12.59 9.68 7.13
C PHE A 400 -11.81 10.94 6.73
N ALA A 401 -12.24 12.13 7.17
CA ALA A 401 -11.65 13.41 6.79
C ALA A 401 -10.13 13.49 7.00
N PRO A 402 -9.52 12.96 8.09
CA PRO A 402 -8.08 13.00 8.26
C PRO A 402 -7.29 12.27 7.16
N ALA A 403 -7.77 11.09 6.73
CA ALA A 403 -7.17 10.35 5.62
C ALA A 403 -7.46 11.02 4.27
N ALA A 404 -8.72 11.43 4.03
CA ALA A 404 -9.13 12.12 2.81
C ALA A 404 -8.31 13.38 2.53
N GLN A 405 -7.93 14.13 3.57
CA GLN A 405 -7.13 15.33 3.45
C GLN A 405 -5.77 15.06 2.78
N ASN A 406 -5.10 13.95 3.13
CA ASN A 406 -3.84 13.60 2.48
C ASN A 406 -4.03 13.29 1.00
N TYR A 407 -5.06 12.52 0.66
CA TYR A 407 -5.30 12.08 -0.71
C TYR A 407 -5.81 13.19 -1.61
N ARG A 408 -6.57 14.14 -1.06
CA ARG A 408 -6.95 15.36 -1.78
C ARG A 408 -5.73 16.16 -2.24
N LEU A 409 -4.68 16.23 -1.43
CA LEU A 409 -3.44 16.91 -1.80
C LEU A 409 -2.62 16.10 -2.82
N ILE A 410 -2.41 14.81 -2.54
CA ILE A 410 -1.43 14.00 -3.29
C ILE A 410 -2.02 13.40 -4.55
N GLY A 411 -3.30 13.02 -4.54
CA GLY A 411 -3.98 12.33 -5.63
C GLY A 411 -3.74 12.96 -7.01
N PRO A 412 -3.95 14.27 -7.20
CA PRO A 412 -3.75 14.89 -8.50
C PRO A 412 -2.30 14.89 -9.04
N MET A 413 -1.31 14.62 -8.17
CA MET A 413 0.13 14.54 -8.50
C MET A 413 0.75 13.18 -8.19
N MET A 414 -0.03 12.13 -7.92
CA MET A 414 0.49 10.86 -7.36
C MET A 414 1.58 10.21 -8.23
N ARG A 415 1.49 10.33 -9.56
CA ARG A 415 2.50 9.81 -10.51
C ARG A 415 3.82 10.58 -10.39
N ASP A 416 3.77 11.90 -10.27
CA ASP A 416 4.96 12.72 -10.07
C ASP A 416 5.59 12.47 -8.71
N ILE A 417 4.78 12.34 -7.66
CA ILE A 417 5.26 11.98 -6.32
C ILE A 417 5.95 10.61 -6.34
N ALA A 418 5.31 9.58 -6.92
CA ALA A 418 5.90 8.25 -7.03
C ALA A 418 7.23 8.26 -7.81
N ARG A 419 7.28 8.98 -8.93
CA ARG A 419 8.47 9.11 -9.77
C ARG A 419 9.59 9.85 -9.03
N LEU A 420 9.31 11.02 -8.47
CA LEU A 420 10.30 11.83 -7.74
C LEU A 420 10.81 11.09 -6.50
N ASN A 421 9.97 10.29 -5.85
CA ASN A 421 10.39 9.43 -4.74
C ASN A 421 11.38 8.37 -5.22
N PHE A 422 11.01 7.61 -6.26
CA PHE A 422 11.86 6.58 -6.84
C PHE A 422 13.19 7.10 -7.39
N GLU A 423 13.22 8.33 -7.92
CA GLU A 423 14.43 9.02 -8.39
C GLU A 423 15.31 9.58 -7.24
N GLY A 424 14.84 9.52 -5.99
CA GLY A 424 15.54 10.07 -4.83
C GLY A 424 15.52 11.59 -4.74
N ASN A 425 14.56 12.23 -5.41
CA ASN A 425 14.38 13.68 -5.44
C ASN A 425 13.37 14.18 -4.41
N LEU A 426 12.77 13.31 -3.61
CA LEU A 426 11.68 13.64 -2.69
C LEU A 426 12.04 13.32 -1.24
N GLN A 427 11.70 14.22 -0.33
CA GLN A 427 11.69 13.97 1.11
C GLN A 427 10.37 14.46 1.69
N ALA A 428 9.87 13.76 2.70
CA ALA A 428 8.63 14.09 3.38
C ALA A 428 8.72 13.77 4.88
N ILE A 429 8.00 14.53 5.68
CA ILE A 429 8.00 14.46 7.14
C ILE A 429 6.63 14.81 7.71
N ALA A 430 6.38 14.37 8.94
CA ALA A 430 5.23 14.77 9.74
C ALA A 430 5.69 15.33 11.08
N GLU A 431 4.87 16.20 11.67
CA GLU A 431 5.12 16.80 12.98
C GLU A 431 5.17 15.73 14.07
N GLU A 432 6.20 15.82 14.90
CA GLU A 432 6.39 15.01 16.10
C GLU A 432 6.30 15.89 17.34
N ALA A 433 5.65 15.39 18.38
CA ALA A 433 5.51 16.13 19.62
C ALA A 433 6.89 16.44 20.22
N GLY A 434 7.12 17.70 20.60
CA GLY A 434 8.42 18.14 21.12
C GLY A 434 9.48 18.43 20.04
N THR A 435 9.16 18.32 18.76
CA THR A 435 10.06 18.65 17.65
C THR A 435 9.57 19.93 16.95
N PRO A 436 10.06 21.12 17.34
CA PRO A 436 9.54 22.39 16.81
C PRO A 436 9.89 22.64 15.33
N SER A 437 10.95 22.00 14.84
CA SER A 437 11.37 22.06 13.44
C SER A 437 12.19 20.86 13.01
N GLN A 438 12.12 20.53 11.73
CA GLN A 438 12.91 19.49 11.06
C GLN A 438 13.55 20.08 9.80
N THR A 439 14.66 19.52 9.32
CA THR A 439 15.33 19.99 8.09
C THR A 439 15.47 18.85 7.10
N LEU A 440 15.11 19.11 5.85
CA LEU A 440 15.28 18.24 4.70
C LEU A 440 16.46 18.75 3.85
N HIS A 441 17.25 17.82 3.31
CA HIS A 441 18.54 18.15 2.67
C HIS A 441 18.53 17.86 1.17
N PHE A 442 18.82 18.85 0.33
CA PHE A 442 18.79 18.76 -1.13
C PHE A 442 20.08 19.27 -1.77
N GLY A 443 21.23 18.80 -1.28
CA GLY A 443 22.55 19.24 -1.75
C GLY A 443 22.83 20.69 -1.35
N GLU A 444 22.78 21.61 -2.32
CA GLU A 444 23.02 23.04 -2.09
C GLU A 444 21.93 23.75 -1.27
N TRP A 445 20.80 23.08 -1.03
CA TRP A 445 19.65 23.63 -0.33
C TRP A 445 19.24 22.80 0.88
N ASN A 446 18.89 23.47 1.96
CA ASN A 446 18.20 22.90 3.12
C ASN A 446 16.80 23.49 3.18
N ALA A 447 15.77 22.64 3.28
CA ALA A 447 14.40 23.08 3.57
C ALA A 447 14.12 22.84 5.06
N THR A 448 13.94 23.91 5.84
CA THR A 448 13.56 23.83 7.25
C THR A 448 12.05 23.93 7.36
N ILE A 449 11.44 22.91 7.97
CA ILE A 449 10.03 22.83 8.26
C ILE A 449 9.82 23.16 9.73
N SER A 450 8.93 24.11 10.04
CA SER A 450 8.57 24.46 11.41
C SER A 450 7.07 24.38 11.64
N TYR A 451 6.69 24.11 12.89
CA TYR A 451 5.31 23.83 13.29
C TYR A 451 4.80 24.84 14.32
N GLY A 452 3.48 25.05 14.38
CA GLY A 452 2.85 25.90 15.41
C GLY A 452 3.13 27.41 15.35
N GLY A 453 3.81 27.91 14.33
CA GLY A 453 4.12 29.33 14.16
C GLY A 453 2.98 30.14 13.51
N GLY A 454 2.56 31.24 14.13
CA GLY A 454 1.66 32.22 13.51
C GLY A 454 2.33 33.04 12.39
N ARG A 455 1.61 33.95 11.72
CA ARG A 455 2.12 34.75 10.58
C ARG A 455 3.49 35.42 10.82
N GLY A 456 3.83 35.79 12.07
CA GLY A 456 5.12 36.38 12.46
C GLY A 456 6.29 35.43 12.78
N GLY A 457 6.14 34.11 12.58
CA GLY A 457 7.25 33.15 12.60
C GLY A 457 7.83 32.74 13.95
N ARG A 458 7.18 33.10 15.07
CA ARG A 458 7.47 32.51 16.37
C ARG A 458 6.51 31.36 16.64
N ALA A 459 7.02 30.14 16.56
CA ALA A 459 6.39 28.99 17.19
C ALA A 459 6.58 29.08 18.71
N PRO A 460 5.59 28.70 19.53
CA PRO A 460 5.83 28.49 20.95
C PRO A 460 6.87 27.38 21.13
N ALA A 461 7.74 27.50 22.14
CA ALA A 461 8.80 26.50 22.41
C ALA A 461 8.22 25.11 22.72
N VAL A 462 6.97 25.06 23.20
CA VAL A 462 6.19 23.85 23.45
C VAL A 462 4.75 24.12 23.00
N SER A 463 4.21 23.29 22.11
CA SER A 463 2.78 23.25 21.77
C SER A 463 2.13 22.10 22.52
N THR A 464 0.96 22.32 23.10
CA THR A 464 0.10 21.28 23.70
C THR A 464 -0.98 20.79 22.73
N ALA A 465 -1.10 21.41 21.55
CA ALA A 465 -2.04 20.97 20.52
C ALA A 465 -1.58 19.64 19.90
N PRO A 466 -2.50 18.74 19.52
CA PRO A 466 -2.15 17.53 18.81
C PRO A 466 -1.35 17.85 17.53
N PRO A 467 -0.25 17.11 17.24
CA PRO A 467 0.52 17.29 16.02
C PRO A 467 -0.32 17.06 14.76
N THR A 468 -0.31 18.02 13.84
CA THR A 468 -1.04 17.91 12.57
C THR A 468 -0.21 18.33 11.36
N GLY A 469 0.92 19.01 11.60
CA GLY A 469 1.83 19.48 10.58
C GLY A 469 2.43 18.33 9.77
N ARG A 470 2.60 18.55 8.48
CA ARG A 470 3.23 17.60 7.56
C ARG A 470 3.63 18.27 6.27
N ALA A 471 4.76 17.87 5.70
CA ALA A 471 5.31 18.49 4.51
C ALA A 471 5.99 17.47 3.62
N LEU A 472 5.95 17.76 2.33
CA LEU A 472 6.68 17.10 1.26
C LEU A 472 7.40 18.17 0.45
N VAL A 473 8.68 17.93 0.20
CA VAL A 473 9.52 18.75 -0.66
C VAL A 473 10.15 17.83 -1.70
N ALA A 474 10.01 18.18 -2.97
CA ALA A 474 10.60 17.41 -4.06
C ALA A 474 11.38 18.32 -5.01
N ARG A 475 12.61 17.93 -5.34
CA ARG A 475 13.50 18.63 -6.26
C ARG A 475 13.06 18.38 -7.71
N LEU A 476 12.66 19.44 -8.41
CA LEU A 476 12.30 19.43 -9.83
C LEU A 476 13.51 19.73 -10.72
N SER A 477 14.40 20.59 -10.25
CA SER A 477 15.74 20.86 -10.79
C SER A 477 16.63 21.42 -9.68
N ASP A 478 17.91 21.69 -9.93
CA ASP A 478 18.88 22.12 -8.91
C ASP A 478 18.39 23.26 -8.00
N ASN A 479 17.61 24.20 -8.56
CA ASN A 479 17.09 25.36 -7.85
C ASN A 479 15.57 25.48 -7.92
N GLN A 480 14.86 24.39 -8.24
CA GLN A 480 13.40 24.39 -8.33
C GLN A 480 12.80 23.23 -7.54
N PHE A 481 11.82 23.53 -6.70
CA PHE A 481 11.21 22.58 -5.78
C PHE A 481 9.68 22.60 -5.89
N LEU A 482 9.07 21.43 -5.79
CA LEU A 482 7.67 21.26 -5.40
C LEU A 482 7.60 21.24 -3.87
N VAL A 483 6.70 22.03 -3.29
CA VAL A 483 6.42 22.04 -1.85
C VAL A 483 4.91 21.86 -1.64
N ALA A 484 4.53 20.90 -0.82
CA ALA A 484 3.14 20.60 -0.51
C ALA A 484 3.00 20.06 0.92
N GLY A 485 1.86 20.27 1.56
CA GLY A 485 1.65 19.84 2.94
C GLY A 485 0.57 20.63 3.67
N TYR A 486 0.54 20.47 4.99
CA TYR A 486 -0.47 21.05 5.87
C TYR A 486 0.15 21.55 7.18
N ASN A 487 -0.44 22.61 7.74
CA ASN A 487 -0.23 23.10 9.11
C ASN A 487 1.24 23.24 9.52
N CYS A 488 2.09 23.70 8.59
CA CYS A 488 3.50 23.90 8.84
C CYS A 488 4.02 25.04 7.96
N ARG A 489 5.29 25.38 8.17
CA ARG A 489 6.00 26.39 7.39
C ARG A 489 7.25 25.78 6.80
N VAL A 490 7.52 26.08 5.54
CA VAL A 490 8.74 25.65 4.84
C VAL A 490 9.58 26.88 4.50
N ASP A 491 10.82 26.93 4.95
CA ASP A 491 11.81 27.92 4.54
C ASP A 491 13.03 27.25 3.91
N PHE A 492 13.67 27.89 2.95
CA PHE A 492 14.88 27.36 2.32
C PHE A 492 16.11 28.14 2.74
N ARG A 493 17.23 27.45 2.94
CA ARG A 493 18.53 28.05 3.22
C ARG A 493 19.59 27.41 2.34
N PRO A 494 20.52 28.19 1.76
CA PRO A 494 21.69 27.61 1.11
C PRO A 494 22.48 26.77 2.12
N ALA A 495 23.07 25.67 1.68
CA ALA A 495 23.98 24.87 2.50
C ALA A 495 25.27 25.66 2.81
N ALA A 496 25.70 26.53 1.90
CA ALA A 496 26.83 27.43 2.09
C ALA A 496 26.48 28.58 3.06
N ALA A 497 27.27 28.73 4.13
CA ALA A 497 26.99 29.67 5.23
C ALA A 497 27.12 31.16 4.85
N ASP A 498 27.90 31.46 3.82
CA ASP A 498 28.18 32.81 3.30
C ASP A 498 27.11 33.33 2.33
N LYS A 499 26.25 32.45 1.82
CA LYS A 499 25.17 32.80 0.89
C LYS A 499 23.86 33.13 1.60
N ARG A 500 22.98 33.88 0.95
CA ARG A 500 21.61 34.10 1.40
C ARG A 500 20.61 33.60 0.36
N ARG A 501 19.47 33.07 0.84
CA ARG A 501 18.34 32.64 -0.02
C ARG A 501 17.70 33.87 -0.67
N GLN A 502 17.47 33.79 -1.97
CA GLN A 502 16.47 34.58 -2.67
C GLN A 502 15.37 33.64 -3.18
N PHE A 503 14.10 33.96 -2.90
CA PHE A 503 13.01 33.37 -3.69
C PHE A 503 12.97 34.09 -5.02
N MET A 504 13.38 33.42 -6.09
CA MET A 504 13.29 33.98 -7.44
C MET A 504 11.84 34.04 -7.90
N ARG A 505 11.06 33.00 -7.56
CA ARG A 505 9.63 32.90 -7.87
C ARG A 505 8.98 31.84 -7.01
N VAL A 506 7.81 32.13 -6.45
CA VAL A 506 6.97 31.14 -5.75
C VAL A 506 5.61 31.13 -6.42
N GLU A 507 5.27 30.04 -7.10
CA GLU A 507 3.98 29.86 -7.77
C GLU A 507 3.08 28.99 -6.91
N GLU A 508 1.90 29.50 -6.56
CA GLU A 508 0.82 28.72 -5.98
C GLU A 508 -0.06 28.16 -7.10
N GLY A 509 -0.44 26.89 -6.97
CA GLY A 509 -1.31 26.23 -7.92
C GLY A 509 -1.93 24.95 -7.37
N THR A 510 -2.71 24.31 -8.22
CA THR A 510 -3.26 22.96 -8.02
C THR A 510 -2.66 22.02 -9.07
N TYR A 511 -2.83 20.71 -8.86
CA TYR A 511 -2.56 19.73 -9.91
C TYR A 511 -3.89 19.24 -10.47
N GLU A 512 -3.96 19.10 -11.79
CA GLU A 512 -5.09 18.51 -12.50
C GLU A 512 -4.56 17.57 -13.57
N GLY A 513 -4.91 16.29 -13.48
CA GLY A 513 -4.43 15.26 -14.42
C GLY A 513 -2.90 15.18 -14.49
N GLY A 514 -2.20 15.37 -13.37
CA GLY A 514 -0.73 15.38 -13.33
C GLY A 514 -0.07 16.69 -13.82
N ALA A 515 -0.84 17.68 -14.29
CA ALA A 515 -0.30 18.96 -14.71
C ALA A 515 -0.51 20.03 -13.64
N PHE A 516 0.55 20.78 -13.31
CA PHE A 516 0.46 21.94 -12.43
C PHE A 516 -0.31 23.07 -13.13
N LYS A 517 -1.37 23.54 -12.48
CA LYS A 517 -2.20 24.68 -12.89
C LYS A 517 -1.85 25.86 -12.00
N PHE A 518 -1.18 26.83 -12.60
CA PHE A 518 -0.82 28.08 -11.95
C PHE A 518 -2.08 28.84 -11.52
N THR A 519 -2.09 29.31 -10.27
CA THR A 519 -3.13 30.20 -9.73
C THR A 519 -2.59 31.62 -9.57
N ARG A 520 -1.49 31.79 -8.82
CA ARG A 520 -0.90 33.10 -8.53
C ARG A 520 0.57 33.00 -8.13
N ILE A 521 1.24 34.15 -8.05
CA ILE A 521 2.58 34.28 -7.47
C ILE A 521 2.45 34.70 -6.02
N LEU A 522 3.18 34.05 -5.12
CA LEU A 522 3.37 34.48 -3.74
C LEU A 522 4.62 35.36 -3.63
N ASN A 523 4.52 36.48 -2.93
CA ASN A 523 5.61 37.42 -2.69
C ASN A 523 5.30 38.30 -1.46
N GLY A 524 6.26 39.10 -0.98
CA GLY A 524 6.08 39.95 0.22
C GLY A 524 5.77 39.11 1.45
N ASP A 525 4.78 39.51 2.25
CA ASP A 525 4.35 38.85 3.48
C ASP A 525 4.19 37.33 3.37
N GLU A 526 3.70 36.82 2.22
CA GLU A 526 3.55 35.38 1.97
C GLU A 526 4.87 34.61 1.87
N THR A 527 6.00 35.31 1.72
CA THR A 527 7.33 34.73 1.50
C THR A 527 8.44 35.29 2.40
N ASP A 528 8.22 36.43 3.04
CA ASP A 528 9.19 37.12 3.92
C ASP A 528 9.59 36.27 5.12
N TYR A 529 8.65 35.48 5.63
CA TYR A 529 8.87 34.61 6.78
C TYR A 529 8.81 33.12 6.42
N GLY A 530 9.10 32.77 5.17
CA GLY A 530 8.96 31.40 4.64
C GLY A 530 7.54 31.10 4.14
N LEU A 531 7.34 29.89 3.64
CA LEU A 531 6.14 29.45 2.93
C LEU A 531 5.18 28.76 3.92
N ASN A 532 4.05 29.41 4.22
CA ASN A 532 3.09 28.88 5.18
C ASN A 532 2.07 27.96 4.50
N LEU A 533 2.15 26.66 4.80
CA LEU A 533 1.19 25.64 4.38
C LEU A 533 0.03 25.61 5.38
N ARG A 534 -1.20 25.80 4.88
CA ARG A 534 -2.41 26.01 5.69
C ARG A 534 -3.17 24.68 5.87
N GLY A 535 -4.43 24.75 6.30
CA GLY A 535 -5.33 23.58 6.36
C GLY A 535 -5.90 23.15 5.00
N GLU A 536 -5.84 24.03 3.99
CA GLU A 536 -6.27 23.75 2.62
C GLU A 536 -5.15 23.12 1.79
N PRO A 537 -5.47 22.25 0.80
CA PRO A 537 -4.48 21.67 -0.08
C PRO A 537 -3.81 22.75 -0.92
N ILE A 538 -2.51 22.95 -0.71
CA ILE A 538 -1.68 23.91 -1.46
C ILE A 538 -0.48 23.17 -2.03
N ALA A 539 -0.22 23.36 -3.33
CA ALA A 539 1.02 22.97 -3.98
C ALA A 539 1.75 24.22 -4.47
N LEU A 540 3.04 24.31 -4.16
CA LEU A 540 3.90 25.42 -4.55
C LEU A 540 5.01 24.94 -5.47
N ARG A 541 5.29 25.69 -6.55
CA ARG A 541 6.56 25.60 -7.28
C ARG A 541 7.47 26.74 -6.86
N VAL A 542 8.60 26.39 -6.25
CA VAL A 542 9.53 27.31 -5.60
C VAL A 542 10.82 27.34 -6.41
N SER A 543 11.16 28.50 -6.96
CA SER A 543 12.44 28.74 -7.65
C SER A 543 13.35 29.56 -6.74
N LEU A 544 14.57 29.08 -6.54
CA LEU A 544 15.54 29.63 -5.60
C LEU A 544 16.74 30.24 -6.33
N GLY A 545 17.38 31.19 -5.67
CA GLY A 545 18.63 31.80 -6.07
C GLY A 545 19.45 32.19 -4.84
N VAL A 546 20.72 32.49 -5.05
CA VAL A 546 21.63 32.94 -3.99
C VAL A 546 22.21 34.30 -4.33
N TYR A 547 22.47 35.12 -3.31
CA TYR A 547 23.22 36.36 -3.41
C TYR A 547 24.17 36.53 -2.22
#